data_AF-A0AAJ0HLF1-F1
#
_entry.id   AF-A0AAJ0HLF1-F1
#
_cell.length_a   1.000
_cell.length_b   1.000
_cell.length_c   1.000
_cell.angle_alpha   90.00
_cell.angle_beta   90.00
_cell.angle_gamma   90.00
#
_symmetry.space_group_name_H-M   'P 1'
#
loop_
_entity.id
_entity.type
_entity.pdbx_description
1 polymer ?
#
loop_
_entity_poly.entity_id
_entity_poly.type
_entity_poly.pdbx_seq_one_letter_code
_entity_poly.pdbx_strand_id
1 'polypeptide(L)'
;MTQLIIGIDLEYRQNKGKEASIIVWRPEDVEKDGEMLLKAVETEEGGIFRAVDGSLANGDKILRIGLKDFGNRYDCPGIDNISGEITVSFSQLYDIVQESDIIEERRDGEQANSGYPTRKYWKRDRTPPERLSSLDRKRFKAEKEEVNKRLND
;
A
#
# COMPACT_ATOMS: atom_id res chain seq x y z
N MET A 1 -1.26 -13.62 13.13
CA MET A 1 -1.02 -13.65 11.68
C MET A 1 -2.25 -13.17 10.94
N THR A 2 -2.16 -11.99 10.32
CA THR A 2 -3.21 -11.38 9.50
C THR A 2 -3.47 -12.26 8.28
N GLN A 3 -4.75 -12.47 7.92
CA GLN A 3 -5.14 -13.39 6.84
C GLN A 3 -5.50 -12.67 5.53
N LEU A 4 -5.34 -11.33 5.48
CA LEU A 4 -5.66 -10.50 4.33
C LEU A 4 -4.84 -9.22 4.33
N ILE A 5 -4.34 -8.83 3.15
CA ILE A 5 -3.70 -7.54 2.90
C ILE A 5 -4.44 -6.90 1.73
N ILE A 6 -4.83 -5.64 1.90
CA ILE A 6 -5.50 -4.86 0.87
C ILE A 6 -4.60 -3.67 0.53
N GLY A 7 -4.20 -3.57 -0.73
CA GLY A 7 -3.54 -2.41 -1.30
C GLY A 7 -4.52 -1.62 -2.16
N ILE A 8 -4.47 -0.30 -2.07
CA ILE A 8 -5.15 0.59 -3.00
C ILE A 8 -4.06 1.29 -3.80
N ASP A 9 -4.07 1.08 -5.10
CA ASP A 9 -3.15 1.72 -6.04
C ASP A 9 -3.87 2.87 -6.74
N LEU A 10 -3.35 4.09 -6.56
CA LEU A 10 -3.90 5.32 -7.10
C LEU A 10 -2.88 5.95 -8.05
N GLU A 11 -3.11 5.80 -9.34
CA GLU A 11 -2.19 6.28 -10.35
C GLU A 11 -2.68 7.60 -10.97
N TYR A 12 -2.06 8.70 -10.54
CA TYR A 12 -2.26 10.03 -11.12
C TYR A 12 -1.11 10.36 -12.06
N ARG A 13 -1.38 10.32 -13.38
CA ARG A 13 -0.39 10.73 -14.38
C ARG A 13 -0.82 12.03 -15.04
N GLN A 14 0.02 13.05 -14.93
CA GLN A 14 -0.20 14.32 -15.64
C GLN A 14 -0.45 14.07 -17.13
N ASN A 15 -1.61 14.51 -17.60
CA ASN A 15 -2.09 14.37 -18.99
C ASN A 15 -2.29 12.93 -19.50
N LYS A 16 -2.20 11.90 -18.65
CA LYS A 16 -2.31 10.49 -19.07
C LYS A 16 -3.40 9.69 -18.36
N GLY A 17 -4.06 10.27 -17.36
CA GLY A 17 -5.21 9.64 -16.71
C GLY A 17 -5.14 9.60 -15.20
N LYS A 18 -6.22 9.09 -14.62
CA LYS A 18 -6.40 8.86 -13.18
C LYS A 18 -6.89 7.44 -12.99
N GLU A 19 -6.00 6.45 -13.06
CA GLU A 19 -6.37 5.05 -12.85
C GLU A 19 -6.40 4.74 -11.34
N ALA A 20 -7.28 3.83 -10.92
CA ALA A 20 -7.26 3.31 -9.57
C ALA A 20 -7.65 1.84 -9.53
N SER A 21 -6.91 1.07 -8.76
CA SER A 21 -7.14 -0.37 -8.57
C SER A 21 -7.00 -0.76 -7.10
N ILE A 22 -7.62 -1.90 -6.77
CA ILE A 22 -7.48 -2.55 -5.48
C ILE A 22 -6.76 -3.87 -5.69
N ILE A 23 -5.77 -4.16 -4.86
CA ILE A 23 -4.98 -5.37 -4.92
C ILE A 23 -5.17 -6.09 -3.60
N VAL A 24 -5.45 -7.39 -3.66
CA VAL A 24 -5.84 -8.17 -2.49
C VAL A 24 -4.93 -9.39 -2.40
N TRP A 25 -4.19 -9.51 -1.30
CA TRP A 25 -3.33 -10.66 -1.04
C TRP A 25 -3.82 -11.45 0.17
N ARG A 26 -3.79 -12.78 0.03
CA ARG A 26 -4.05 -13.73 1.13
C ARG A 26 -2.81 -14.61 1.32
N PRO A 27 -2.36 -14.82 2.56
CA PRO A 27 -1.23 -15.70 2.82
C PRO A 27 -1.68 -17.16 2.68
N GLU A 28 -0.87 -17.97 1.99
CA GLU A 28 -1.05 -19.40 1.84
C GLU A 28 0.18 -20.14 2.36
N ASP A 29 -0.07 -21.28 3.01
CA ASP A 29 0.97 -22.22 3.42
C ASP A 29 1.39 -23.05 2.20
N VAL A 30 2.67 -22.97 1.83
CA VAL A 30 3.25 -23.67 0.68
C VAL A 30 4.40 -24.54 1.16
N GLU A 31 4.36 -25.83 0.85
CA GLU A 31 5.47 -26.74 1.12
C GLU A 31 6.57 -26.54 0.06
N LYS A 32 7.81 -26.36 0.51
CA LYS A 32 8.99 -26.29 -0.35
C LYS A 32 10.19 -26.94 0.34
N ASP A 33 10.80 -27.91 -0.32
CA ASP A 33 12.00 -28.63 0.15
C ASP A 33 11.83 -29.26 1.57
N GLY A 34 10.60 -29.68 1.92
CA GLY A 34 10.27 -30.25 3.23
C GLY A 34 10.01 -29.23 4.34
N GLU A 35 10.03 -27.93 4.03
CA GLU A 35 9.68 -26.85 4.94
C GLU A 35 8.35 -26.20 4.53
N MET A 36 7.53 -25.82 5.53
CA MET A 36 6.31 -25.04 5.32
C MET A 36 6.65 -23.55 5.29
N LEU A 37 6.42 -22.90 4.14
CA LEU A 37 6.64 -21.48 3.93
C LEU A 37 5.32 -20.75 3.80
N LEU A 38 5.25 -19.52 4.33
CA LEU A 38 4.11 -18.65 4.11
C LEU A 38 4.36 -17.78 2.87
N LYS A 39 3.46 -17.84 1.88
CA LYS A 39 3.54 -17.04 0.65
C LYS A 39 2.33 -16.12 0.55
N ALA A 40 2.55 -14.83 0.29
CA ALA A 40 1.47 -13.92 -0.08
C ALA A 40 1.05 -14.19 -1.53
N VAL A 41 -0.23 -14.52 -1.73
CA VAL A 41 -0.82 -14.82 -3.04
C VAL A 41 -1.84 -13.73 -3.36
N GLU A 42 -1.66 -13.10 -4.52
CA GLU A 42 -2.63 -12.13 -5.02
C GLU A 42 -3.91 -12.86 -5.47
N THR A 43 -5.05 -12.30 -5.11
CA THR A 43 -6.36 -12.92 -5.32
C THR A 43 -7.13 -12.18 -6.43
N GLU A 44 -8.04 -12.90 -7.07
CA GLU A 44 -8.94 -12.33 -8.09
C GLU A 44 -9.99 -11.37 -7.52
N GLU A 45 -10.07 -11.23 -6.18
CA GLU A 45 -10.94 -10.26 -5.51
C GLU A 45 -10.52 -8.81 -5.83
N GLY A 46 -9.22 -8.59 -6.14
CA GLY A 46 -8.68 -7.32 -6.59
C GLY A 46 -9.11 -6.91 -8.01
N GLY A 47 -8.90 -5.66 -8.39
CA GLY A 47 -9.15 -5.20 -9.77
C GLY A 47 -9.22 -3.67 -9.90
N ILE A 48 -9.40 -3.22 -11.14
CA ILE A 48 -9.53 -1.79 -11.46
C ILE A 48 -10.95 -1.32 -11.12
N PHE A 49 -11.07 -0.24 -10.35
CA PHE A 49 -12.35 0.42 -10.04
C PHE A 49 -12.47 1.80 -10.69
N ARG A 50 -11.36 2.39 -11.14
CA ARG A 50 -11.34 3.61 -11.96
C ARG A 50 -10.42 3.41 -13.15
N ALA A 51 -10.96 3.49 -14.36
CA ALA A 51 -10.18 3.33 -15.58
C ALA A 51 -9.25 4.53 -15.82
N VAL A 52 -8.30 4.37 -16.74
CA VAL A 52 -7.32 5.42 -17.10
C VAL A 52 -7.99 6.74 -17.48
N ASP A 53 -9.14 6.70 -18.17
CA ASP A 53 -9.90 7.89 -18.56
C ASP A 53 -10.64 8.58 -17.38
N GLY A 54 -10.57 8.00 -16.18
CA GLY A 54 -11.24 8.48 -14.98
C GLY A 54 -12.68 7.99 -14.81
N SER A 55 -13.18 7.13 -15.69
CA SER A 55 -14.52 6.54 -15.57
C SER A 55 -14.56 5.36 -14.60
N LEU A 56 -15.76 5.05 -14.08
CA LEU A 56 -16.00 3.89 -13.24
C LEU A 56 -15.72 2.60 -14.03
N ALA A 57 -14.92 1.71 -13.45
CA ALA A 57 -14.65 0.38 -13.98
C ALA A 57 -15.19 -0.70 -13.02
N ASN A 58 -15.74 -1.79 -13.57
CA ASN A 58 -16.22 -2.95 -12.79
C ASN A 58 -17.13 -2.58 -11.61
N GLY A 59 -18.05 -1.62 -11.78
CA GLY A 59 -18.83 -1.05 -10.68
C GLY A 59 -19.74 -2.04 -9.95
N ASP A 60 -20.08 -3.16 -10.59
CA ASP A 60 -20.84 -4.28 -10.04
C ASP A 60 -19.97 -5.24 -9.20
N LYS A 61 -18.64 -5.12 -9.28
CA LYS A 61 -17.72 -5.93 -8.48
C LYS A 61 -17.78 -5.53 -7.01
N ILE A 62 -17.83 -6.53 -6.14
CA ILE A 62 -17.92 -6.37 -4.69
C ILE A 62 -16.74 -7.08 -4.05
N LEU A 63 -15.91 -6.33 -3.34
CA LEU A 63 -14.91 -6.88 -2.43
C LEU A 63 -15.61 -7.40 -1.18
N ARG A 64 -15.31 -8.66 -0.84
CA ARG A 64 -15.87 -9.37 0.32
C ARG A 64 -14.75 -9.68 1.30
N ILE A 65 -14.86 -9.15 2.50
CA ILE A 65 -13.84 -9.31 3.54
C ILE A 65 -14.48 -9.97 4.74
N GLY A 66 -14.01 -11.15 5.12
CA GLY A 66 -14.48 -11.81 6.33
C GLY A 66 -13.95 -11.09 7.57
N LEU A 67 -14.75 -10.92 8.62
CA LEU A 67 -14.25 -10.37 9.89
C LEU A 67 -13.12 -11.22 10.49
N LYS A 68 -13.14 -12.52 10.21
CA LYS A 68 -12.06 -13.46 10.57
C LYS A 68 -10.70 -13.07 9.96
N ASP A 69 -10.70 -12.35 8.84
CA ASP A 69 -9.48 -12.00 8.11
C ASP A 69 -8.58 -11.02 8.89
N PHE A 70 -9.16 -10.26 9.82
CA PHE A 70 -8.47 -9.28 10.66
C PHE A 70 -7.89 -9.87 11.95
N GLY A 71 -8.27 -11.10 12.31
CA GLY A 71 -7.85 -11.75 13.53
C GLY A 71 -6.85 -12.88 13.28
N ASN A 72 -6.28 -13.38 14.36
CA ASN A 72 -5.53 -14.63 14.30
C ASN A 72 -5.88 -15.52 15.47
N ARG A 73 -5.75 -16.84 15.27
CA ARG A 73 -6.13 -17.85 16.26
C ARG A 73 -5.37 -17.76 17.60
N TYR A 74 -4.19 -17.15 17.62
CA TYR A 74 -3.38 -17.03 18.83
C TYR A 74 -3.90 -15.91 19.73
N ASP A 75 -4.21 -14.75 19.14
CA ASP A 75 -4.70 -13.58 19.87
C ASP A 75 -6.22 -13.61 20.07
N CYS A 76 -6.94 -14.35 19.22
CA CYS A 76 -8.40 -14.48 19.27
C CYS A 76 -8.82 -15.96 19.13
N PRO A 77 -8.79 -16.73 20.24
CA PRO A 77 -9.29 -18.09 20.27
C PRO A 77 -10.80 -18.09 19.95
N GLY A 78 -11.18 -18.67 18.81
CA GLY A 78 -12.56 -18.64 18.31
C GLY A 78 -12.81 -17.71 17.12
N ILE A 79 -11.76 -17.11 16.54
CA ILE A 79 -11.85 -16.32 15.29
C ILE A 79 -12.56 -17.08 14.15
N ASP A 80 -12.42 -18.41 14.11
CA ASP A 80 -13.07 -19.27 13.11
C ASP A 80 -14.60 -19.33 13.27
N ASN A 81 -15.11 -19.03 14.47
CA ASN A 81 -16.55 -18.99 14.77
C ASN A 81 -17.16 -17.60 14.51
N ILE A 82 -16.35 -16.60 14.15
CA ILE A 82 -16.85 -15.26 13.85
C ILE A 82 -17.46 -15.28 12.45
N SER A 83 -18.80 -15.23 12.42
CA SER A 83 -19.57 -14.98 11.21
C SER A 83 -19.73 -13.48 11.01
N GLY A 84 -19.28 -12.97 9.87
CA GLY A 84 -19.49 -11.58 9.48
C GLY A 84 -18.65 -11.24 8.27
N GLU A 85 -19.23 -10.43 7.39
CA GLU A 85 -18.60 -9.98 6.15
C GLU A 85 -18.72 -8.45 6.06
N ILE A 86 -17.62 -7.80 5.71
CA ILE A 86 -17.59 -6.42 5.26
C ILE A 86 -17.60 -6.47 3.73
N THR A 87 -18.59 -5.83 3.13
CA THR A 87 -18.71 -5.73 1.68
C THR A 87 -18.44 -4.31 1.23
N VAL A 88 -17.59 -4.13 0.22
CA VAL A 88 -17.30 -2.84 -0.39
C VAL A 88 -17.43 -2.98 -1.90
N SER A 89 -18.35 -2.23 -2.51
CA SER A 89 -18.49 -2.20 -3.97
C SER A 89 -17.41 -1.33 -4.62
N PHE A 90 -17.05 -1.66 -5.85
CA PHE A 90 -16.10 -0.86 -6.62
C PHE A 90 -16.68 0.52 -6.96
N SER A 91 -18.00 0.64 -7.10
CA SER A 91 -18.67 1.94 -7.21
C SER A 91 -18.47 2.81 -5.97
N GLN A 92 -18.56 2.24 -4.76
CA GLN A 92 -18.28 2.99 -3.53
C GLN A 92 -16.83 3.48 -3.47
N LEU A 93 -15.87 2.63 -3.85
CA LEU A 93 -14.46 3.02 -3.91
C LEU A 93 -14.24 4.16 -4.91
N TYR A 94 -14.85 4.05 -6.08
CA TYR A 94 -14.81 5.10 -7.10
C TYR A 94 -15.37 6.43 -6.56
N ASP A 95 -16.55 6.41 -5.95
CA ASP A 95 -17.20 7.60 -5.40
C ASP A 95 -16.34 8.27 -4.33
N ILE A 96 -15.72 7.49 -3.44
CA ILE A 96 -14.81 8.01 -2.40
C ILE A 96 -13.60 8.72 -3.02
N VAL A 97 -12.97 8.12 -4.03
CA VAL A 97 -11.82 8.74 -4.69
C VAL A 97 -12.24 9.97 -5.49
N GLN A 98 -13.40 9.93 -6.15
CA GLN A 98 -13.94 11.06 -6.91
C GLN A 98 -14.28 12.25 -5.99
N GLU A 99 -14.89 12.00 -4.84
CA GLU A 99 -15.20 13.02 -3.85
C GLU A 99 -13.90 13.63 -3.28
N SER A 100 -12.90 12.80 -3.03
CA SER A 100 -11.58 13.26 -2.55
C SER A 100 -10.90 14.18 -3.56
N ASP A 101 -10.93 13.84 -4.85
CA ASP A 101 -10.40 14.70 -5.92
C ASP A 101 -11.10 16.07 -5.95
N ILE A 102 -12.44 16.10 -5.81
CA ILE A 102 -13.22 17.34 -5.78
C ILE A 102 -12.84 18.22 -4.58
N ILE A 103 -12.63 17.61 -3.41
CA ILE A 103 -12.24 18.32 -2.18
C ILE A 103 -10.85 18.96 -2.36
N GLU A 104 -9.89 18.23 -2.93
CA GLU A 104 -8.54 18.75 -3.17
C GLU A 104 -8.54 19.86 -4.22
N GLU A 105 -9.29 19.73 -5.31
CA GLU A 105 -9.43 20.79 -6.32
C GLU A 105 -10.03 22.08 -5.73
N ARG A 106 -11.01 21.96 -4.83
CA ARG A 106 -11.58 23.11 -4.12
C ARG A 106 -10.56 23.77 -3.20
N ARG A 107 -9.76 22.99 -2.47
CA ARG A 107 -8.69 23.52 -1.61
C ARG A 107 -7.67 24.31 -2.42
N ASP A 108 -7.24 23.77 -3.56
CA ASP A 108 -6.29 24.45 -4.45
C ASP A 108 -6.87 25.76 -5.01
N GLY A 109 -8.15 25.75 -5.42
CA GLY A 109 -8.84 26.94 -5.93
C GLY A 109 -9.08 28.01 -4.88
N GLU A 110 -9.46 27.62 -3.66
CA GLU A 110 -9.60 28.53 -2.52
C GLU A 110 -8.25 29.11 -2.10
N GLN A 111 -7.19 28.30 -2.11
CA GLN A 111 -5.84 28.73 -1.76
C GLN A 111 -5.25 29.67 -2.82
N ALA A 112 -5.60 29.49 -4.11
CA ALA A 112 -5.25 30.41 -5.20
C ALA A 112 -6.01 31.75 -5.14
N ASN A 113 -7.26 31.76 -4.67
CA ASN A 113 -8.08 32.97 -4.52
C ASN A 113 -7.94 33.67 -3.17
N SER A 114 -7.38 33.00 -2.17
CA SER A 114 -7.04 33.61 -0.91
C SER A 114 -5.77 34.44 -1.12
N GLY A 115 -5.87 35.76 -1.19
CA GLY A 115 -4.72 36.69 -1.14
C GLY A 115 -3.91 36.63 0.18
N TYR A 116 -4.04 35.53 0.93
CA TYR A 116 -3.34 35.25 2.16
C TYR A 116 -2.00 34.60 1.84
N PRO A 117 -0.92 34.96 2.57
CA PRO A 117 0.37 34.37 2.35
C PRO A 117 0.27 32.86 2.57
N THR A 118 0.53 32.11 1.49
CA THR A 118 0.72 30.65 1.52
C THR A 118 1.57 30.30 2.74
N ARG A 119 1.10 29.39 3.60
CA ARG A 119 1.90 28.86 4.71
C ARG A 119 3.24 28.39 4.13
N LYS A 120 4.29 29.17 4.38
CA LYS A 120 5.65 28.73 4.10
C LYS A 120 5.90 27.57 5.05
N TYR A 121 5.82 26.35 4.54
CA TYR A 121 6.39 25.20 5.25
C TYR A 121 7.82 25.58 5.60
N TRP A 122 8.18 25.48 6.87
CA TRP A 122 9.58 25.53 7.26
C TRP A 122 10.30 24.47 6.43
N LYS A 123 11.23 24.89 5.58
CA LYS A 123 12.18 23.96 4.98
C LYS A 123 12.84 23.26 6.15
N ARG A 124 12.60 21.96 6.31
CA ARG A 124 13.41 21.16 7.22
C ARG A 124 14.86 21.40 6.84
N ASP A 125 15.69 21.73 7.81
CA ASP A 125 17.13 21.81 7.58
C ASP A 125 17.55 20.50 6.90
N ARG A 126 18.36 20.65 5.85
CA ARG A 126 18.87 19.52 5.06
C ARG A 126 19.37 18.47 6.03
N THR A 127 18.79 17.25 5.98
CA THR A 127 19.25 16.12 6.79
C THR A 127 20.77 16.09 6.70
N PRO A 128 21.51 16.22 7.83
CA PRO A 128 22.95 16.19 7.79
C PRO A 128 23.39 14.94 7.03
N PRO A 129 24.36 15.03 6.10
CA PRO A 129 24.80 13.86 5.36
C PRO A 129 25.16 12.77 6.37
N GLU A 130 24.65 11.56 6.16
CA GLU A 130 24.95 10.40 7.00
C GLU A 130 26.47 10.25 7.08
N ARG A 131 27.05 10.69 8.19
CA ARG A 131 28.45 10.45 8.49
C ARG A 131 28.48 9.14 9.25
N LEU A 132 28.78 8.05 8.53
CA LEU A 132 29.21 6.81 9.15
C LEU A 132 30.32 7.16 10.14
N SER A 133 30.16 6.76 11.40
CA SER A 133 31.22 6.96 12.38
C SER A 133 32.48 6.23 11.91
N SER A 134 33.64 6.57 12.47
CA SER A 134 34.88 5.84 12.17
C SER A 134 34.75 4.33 12.46
N LEU A 135 33.84 3.95 13.35
CA LEU A 135 33.50 2.57 13.68
C LEU A 135 32.63 1.93 12.58
N ASP A 136 31.59 2.61 12.14
CA ASP A 136 30.69 2.13 11.09
C ASP A 136 31.41 2.00 9.74
N ARG A 137 32.33 2.93 9.47
CA ARG A 137 33.15 2.91 8.26
C ARG A 137 34.12 1.72 8.23
N LYS A 138 34.62 1.29 9.40
CA LYS A 138 35.45 0.08 9.53
C LYS A 138 34.62 -1.19 9.35
N ARG A 139 33.44 -1.27 9.97
CA ARG A 139 32.51 -2.40 9.80
C ARG A 139 32.11 -2.58 8.34
N PHE A 140 31.69 -1.50 7.68
CA PHE A 140 31.28 -1.52 6.28
C PHE A 140 32.42 -1.93 5.33
N LYS A 141 33.67 -1.56 5.66
CA LYS A 141 34.84 -1.97 4.86
C LYS A 141 35.14 -3.46 5.02
N ALA A 142 35.07 -3.99 6.24
CA ALA A 142 35.27 -5.42 6.51
C ALA A 142 34.20 -6.27 5.80
N GLU A 143 32.94 -5.84 5.85
CA GLU A 143 31.81 -6.52 5.21
C GLU A 143 31.94 -6.51 3.68
N LYS A 144 32.37 -5.38 3.09
CA LYS A 144 32.66 -5.31 1.65
C LYS A 144 33.82 -6.22 1.22
N GLU A 145 34.89 -6.28 2.02
CA GLU A 145 36.03 -7.15 1.71
C GLU A 145 35.65 -8.64 1.82
N GLU A 146 34.78 -9.00 2.76
CA GLU A 146 34.26 -10.36 2.92
C GLU A 146 33.33 -10.77 1.77
N VAL A 147 32.40 -9.89 1.38
CA VAL A 147 31.51 -10.12 0.23
C VAL A 147 32.32 -10.23 -1.07
N ASN A 148 33.34 -9.39 -1.25
CA ASN A 148 34.16 -9.42 -2.46
C ASN A 148 35.08 -10.64 -2.54
N LYS A 149 35.46 -11.26 -1.40
CA LYS A 149 36.14 -12.55 -1.39
C LYS A 149 35.20 -13.69 -1.79
N ARG A 150 33.97 -13.71 -1.26
CA ARG A 150 32.95 -14.72 -1.60
C ARG A 150 32.48 -14.67 -3.06
N LEU A 151 32.67 -13.54 -3.75
CA LEU A 151 32.33 -13.38 -5.17
C LEU A 151 33.48 -13.74 -6.12
N ASN A 152 34.70 -13.90 -5.60
CA ASN A 152 35.90 -14.21 -6.40
C ASN A 152 36.50 -15.59 -6.10
N ASP A 153 35.81 -16.39 -5.27
CA ASP A 153 36.00 -17.85 -5.09
C ASP A 153 34.83 -18.58 -5.79
#